data_AF-A0A7I4Y2K5-F1
#
_entry.id   AF-A0A7I4Y2K5-F1
#
_cell.length_a   1.000
_cell.length_b   1.000
_cell.length_c   1.000
_cell.angle_alpha   90.00
_cell.angle_beta   90.00
_cell.angle_gamma   90.00
#
_symmetry.space_group_name_H-M   'P 1'
#
loop_
_entity.id
_entity.type
_entity.pdbx_description
1 polymer ?
#
loop_
_entity_poly.entity_id
_entity_poly.type
_entity_poly.pdbx_seq_one_letter_code
_entity_poly.pdbx_strand_id
1 'polypeptide(L)'
;MEATNIRRGKLDRSLTVQEDVSCSRKAGQNGSIRKTGRLAARSRSQRRGEISTLSSIASLSFSQKQALTTSWRLLRPQAAGLFRKIFLELEIVSNKVKQIFYKALCVDAFNKDEENIATMEVHIKLTVKFFDDLLATLDDEAECIDRMKRIGMSHAVLSRSCGFTSDIWERLGEISMERICAHEIVQKTREAARAWRILLACIIDEFRSGFDGEARYHRKSLSTDQLDDVDGVEDDPDSNIQEKMRQLRMEYDSTVPYQ
;
A
#
# COMPACT_ATOMS: atom_id res chain seq x y z
N MET A 1 3.00 -66.58 -6.52
CA MET A 1 3.08 -66.12 -7.91
C MET A 1 4.28 -65.20 -8.02
N GLU A 2 5.13 -65.51 -8.99
CA GLU A 2 6.52 -65.10 -9.19
C GLU A 2 6.77 -63.60 -9.36
N ALA A 3 8.00 -63.22 -9.01
CA ALA A 3 8.65 -61.95 -9.28
C ALA A 3 9.24 -61.89 -10.69
N THR A 4 9.27 -60.70 -11.29
CA THR A 4 10.17 -60.30 -12.40
C THR A 4 10.44 -58.79 -12.19
N ASN A 5 11.60 -58.27 -11.80
CA ASN A 5 13.01 -58.30 -12.23
C ASN A 5 13.35 -57.40 -13.46
N ILE A 6 14.15 -56.36 -13.17
CA ILE A 6 15.27 -55.76 -13.94
C ILE A 6 14.98 -54.99 -15.24
N ARG A 7 15.45 -53.72 -15.30
CA ARG A 7 16.60 -53.32 -16.14
C ARG A 7 17.23 -51.97 -15.75
N ARG A 8 18.50 -52.07 -15.33
CA ARG A 8 19.55 -51.04 -15.36
C ARG A 8 19.83 -50.62 -16.81
N GLY A 9 20.13 -49.34 -17.00
CA GLY A 9 20.88 -48.82 -18.14
C GLY A 9 21.87 -47.76 -17.66
N LYS A 10 23.15 -48.13 -17.60
CA LYS A 10 24.33 -47.31 -17.29
C LYS A 10 25.21 -47.40 -18.54
N LEU A 11 25.73 -46.28 -19.05
CA LEU A 11 26.89 -46.13 -19.96
C LEU A 11 27.21 -44.61 -19.94
N ASP A 12 28.32 -44.11 -19.38
CA ASP A 12 29.71 -44.07 -19.91
C ASP A 12 29.77 -43.48 -21.33
N ARG A 13 30.71 -42.62 -21.76
CA ARG A 13 31.94 -41.98 -21.23
C ARG A 13 32.50 -41.12 -22.39
N SER A 14 33.52 -40.30 -22.10
CA SER A 14 34.49 -39.61 -23.00
C SER A 14 34.12 -38.18 -23.38
N LEU A 15 34.80 -37.10 -22.99
CA LEU A 15 36.25 -36.78 -22.89
C LEU A 15 37.03 -37.05 -24.16
N THR A 16 37.36 -35.97 -24.88
CA THR A 16 38.54 -35.84 -25.72
C THR A 16 39.26 -34.54 -25.38
N VAL A 17 40.55 -34.70 -25.07
CA VAL A 17 41.61 -33.69 -24.87
C VAL A 17 42.73 -34.08 -25.84
N GLN A 18 43.62 -33.12 -26.13
CA GLN A 18 44.93 -33.19 -26.83
C GLN A 18 44.89 -32.78 -28.32
N GLU A 19 45.83 -32.01 -28.87
CA GLU A 19 47.11 -31.48 -28.34
C GLU A 19 47.67 -30.35 -29.22
N ASP A 20 48.71 -29.73 -28.66
CA ASP A 20 49.48 -28.55 -29.05
C ASP A 20 50.22 -28.58 -30.41
N VAL A 21 50.39 -27.40 -31.03
CA VAL A 21 51.64 -27.04 -31.71
C VAL A 21 52.00 -25.56 -31.46
N SER A 22 53.20 -25.37 -30.93
CA SER A 22 53.87 -24.13 -30.54
C SER A 22 54.42 -23.30 -31.71
N CYS A 23 54.49 -21.97 -31.54
CA CYS A 23 55.57 -21.15 -32.11
C CYS A 23 55.91 -19.97 -31.18
N SER A 24 57.20 -19.63 -31.11
CA SER A 24 57.85 -18.90 -30.02
C SER A 24 58.30 -17.49 -30.45
N ARG A 25 58.32 -16.59 -29.46
CA ARG A 25 59.15 -15.36 -29.28
C ARG A 25 58.83 -14.08 -30.08
N LYS A 26 58.41 -13.04 -29.33
CA LYS A 26 59.18 -11.81 -28.97
C LYS A 26 58.26 -10.94 -28.09
N ALA A 27 58.49 -10.84 -26.77
CA ALA A 27 59.31 -9.84 -26.07
C ALA A 27 58.91 -8.38 -26.35
N GLY A 28 58.28 -7.71 -25.37
CA GLY A 28 58.17 -6.24 -25.37
C GLY A 28 57.02 -5.63 -24.55
N GLN A 29 57.29 -5.39 -23.26
CA GLN A 29 56.85 -4.25 -22.44
C GLN A 29 55.43 -4.21 -21.80
N ASN A 30 55.52 -4.23 -20.45
CA ASN A 30 54.80 -3.46 -19.44
C ASN A 30 53.36 -3.83 -19.06
N GLY A 31 53.27 -4.65 -18.00
CA GLY A 31 52.07 -4.80 -17.19
C GLY A 31 52.38 -5.12 -15.71
N SER A 32 51.91 -4.22 -14.84
CA SER A 32 51.40 -4.44 -13.47
C SER A 32 52.39 -4.57 -12.30
N ILE A 33 52.15 -3.80 -11.22
CA ILE A 33 51.65 -4.31 -9.90
C ILE A 33 51.70 -3.23 -8.77
N ARG A 34 50.53 -2.99 -8.13
CA ARG A 34 50.25 -2.59 -6.72
C ARG A 34 50.64 -1.16 -6.23
N LYS A 35 49.94 -0.47 -5.31
CA LYS A 35 48.80 -0.77 -4.41
C LYS A 35 48.22 0.55 -3.84
N THR A 36 46.92 0.52 -3.52
CA THR A 36 46.19 1.19 -2.40
C THR A 36 46.10 2.72 -2.29
N GLY A 37 44.85 3.20 -2.28
CA GLY A 37 44.47 4.41 -1.55
C GLY A 37 43.51 5.36 -2.28
N ARG A 38 42.30 4.92 -2.66
CA ARG A 38 41.21 5.86 -2.96
C ARG A 38 39.95 5.47 -2.20
N LEU A 39 39.55 6.38 -1.32
CA LEU A 39 38.24 6.45 -0.68
C LEU A 39 37.18 6.46 -1.79
N ALA A 40 36.43 5.37 -1.91
CA ALA A 40 35.23 5.34 -2.71
C ALA A 40 34.13 6.09 -1.96
N ALA A 41 33.95 7.37 -2.28
CA ALA A 41 32.71 8.07 -2.01
C ALA A 41 31.59 7.30 -2.73
N ARG A 42 30.81 6.54 -1.98
CA ARG A 42 29.63 5.84 -2.47
C ARG A 42 28.64 6.89 -2.93
N SER A 43 28.63 7.19 -4.23
CA SER A 43 27.54 7.87 -4.89
C SER A 43 26.30 6.98 -4.77
N ARG A 44 25.52 7.20 -3.70
CA ARG A 44 24.13 6.76 -3.63
C ARG A 44 23.38 7.57 -4.66
N SER A 45 23.37 7.08 -5.89
CA SER A 45 22.52 7.60 -6.94
C SER A 45 21.07 7.52 -6.45
N GLN A 46 20.54 8.67 -6.04
CA GLN A 46 19.13 8.93 -5.88
C GLN A 46 18.45 8.72 -7.24
N ARG A 47 18.15 7.47 -7.61
CA ARG A 47 17.14 7.15 -8.62
C ARG A 47 15.81 6.82 -7.94
N ARG A 48 15.39 7.71 -7.04
CA ARG A 48 14.12 7.57 -6.29
C ARG A 48 13.19 8.77 -6.52
N GLY A 49 13.39 9.52 -7.61
CA GLY A 49 12.77 10.85 -7.81
C GLY A 49 11.99 11.07 -9.12
N GLU A 50 11.78 10.06 -9.98
CA GLU A 50 11.08 10.27 -11.27
C GLU A 50 9.74 9.55 -11.40
N ILE A 51 9.34 8.72 -10.44
CA ILE A 51 8.08 7.96 -10.53
C ILE A 51 6.87 8.78 -10.02
N SER A 52 7.12 9.82 -9.22
CA SER A 52 6.09 10.49 -8.40
C SER A 52 5.20 11.50 -9.15
N THR A 53 5.33 11.68 -10.46
CA THR A 53 4.60 12.76 -11.16
C THR A 53 4.08 12.42 -12.56
N LEU A 54 4.10 11.15 -12.99
CA LEU A 54 3.74 10.76 -14.37
C LEU A 54 2.71 9.62 -14.48
N SER A 55 2.23 9.08 -13.37
CA SER A 55 1.30 7.95 -13.37
C SER A 55 -0.15 8.44 -13.34
N SER A 56 -0.67 8.88 -14.48
CA SER A 56 -2.09 9.23 -14.65
C SER A 56 -2.79 8.23 -15.57
N ILE A 57 -4.08 8.01 -15.35
CA ILE A 57 -4.91 7.16 -16.21
C ILE A 57 -4.96 7.68 -17.65
N ALA A 58 -4.93 9.01 -17.87
CA ALA A 58 -4.82 9.58 -19.22
C ALA A 58 -3.55 9.18 -19.97
N SER A 59 -2.48 8.77 -19.28
CA SER A 59 -1.27 8.28 -19.93
C SER A 59 -1.42 6.87 -20.53
N LEU A 60 -2.50 6.14 -20.17
CA LEU A 60 -2.77 4.81 -20.69
C LEU A 60 -3.32 4.89 -22.11
N SER A 61 -2.57 4.33 -23.05
CA SER A 61 -3.04 4.12 -24.43
C SER A 61 -4.24 3.15 -24.49
N PHE A 62 -5.00 3.20 -25.59
CA PHE A 62 -6.13 2.29 -25.81
C PHE A 62 -5.74 0.81 -25.67
N SER A 63 -4.60 0.40 -26.22
CA SER A 63 -4.09 -0.98 -26.09
C SER A 63 -3.76 -1.35 -24.65
N GLN A 64 -3.28 -0.40 -23.84
CA GLN A 64 -3.02 -0.61 -22.40
C GLN A 64 -4.30 -0.77 -21.61
N LYS A 65 -5.32 0.05 -21.88
CA LYS A 65 -6.65 -0.10 -21.28
C LYS A 65 -7.25 -1.46 -21.63
N GLN A 66 -7.19 -1.87 -22.91
CA GLN A 66 -7.64 -3.20 -23.34
C GLN A 66 -6.87 -4.33 -22.66
N ALA A 67 -5.55 -4.18 -22.50
CA ALA A 67 -4.71 -5.15 -21.80
C ALA A 67 -5.09 -5.27 -20.31
N LEU A 68 -5.37 -4.16 -19.63
CA LEU A 68 -5.89 -4.14 -18.26
C LEU A 68 -7.21 -4.90 -18.17
N THR A 69 -8.21 -4.53 -18.97
CA THR A 69 -9.53 -5.17 -18.96
C THR A 69 -9.45 -6.68 -19.24
N THR A 70 -8.65 -7.06 -20.23
CA THR A 70 -8.50 -8.47 -20.62
C THR A 70 -7.78 -9.29 -19.54
N SER A 71 -6.69 -8.76 -18.98
CA SER A 71 -5.95 -9.45 -17.93
C SER A 71 -6.70 -9.48 -16.61
N TRP A 72 -7.44 -8.43 -16.25
CA TRP A 72 -8.32 -8.43 -15.08
C TRP A 72 -9.41 -9.48 -15.19
N ARG A 73 -10.08 -9.59 -16.34
CA ARG A 73 -11.11 -10.63 -16.54
C ARG A 73 -10.59 -12.05 -16.24
N LEU A 74 -9.33 -12.33 -16.57
CA LEU A 74 -8.69 -13.61 -16.28
C LEU A 74 -8.21 -13.72 -14.82
N LEU A 75 -7.75 -12.62 -14.22
CA LEU A 75 -7.26 -12.57 -12.84
C LEU A 75 -8.40 -12.59 -11.81
N ARG A 76 -9.54 -11.99 -12.14
CA ARG A 76 -10.69 -11.74 -11.25
C ARG A 76 -11.14 -12.97 -10.45
N PRO A 77 -11.28 -14.19 -11.03
CA PRO A 77 -11.67 -15.38 -10.26
C PRO A 77 -10.71 -15.72 -9.11
N GLN A 78 -9.44 -15.30 -9.21
CA GLN A 78 -8.39 -15.55 -8.23
C GLN A 78 -8.10 -14.31 -7.37
N ALA A 79 -8.74 -13.17 -7.66
CA ALA A 79 -8.40 -11.88 -7.07
C ALA A 79 -8.65 -11.84 -5.56
N ALA A 80 -9.70 -12.48 -5.06
CA ALA A 80 -9.96 -12.55 -3.62
C ALA A 80 -8.79 -13.21 -2.85
N GLY A 81 -8.25 -14.31 -3.39
CA GLY A 81 -7.10 -14.99 -2.81
C GLY A 81 -5.81 -14.16 -2.92
N LEU A 82 -5.65 -13.40 -4.01
CA LEU A 82 -4.53 -12.48 -4.19
C LEU A 82 -4.57 -11.31 -3.18
N PHE A 83 -5.71 -10.63 -3.05
CA PHE A 83 -5.86 -9.51 -2.12
C PHE A 83 -5.77 -9.95 -0.66
N ARG A 84 -6.25 -11.15 -0.32
CA ARG A 84 -5.98 -11.74 1.00
C ARG A 84 -4.48 -11.81 1.29
N LYS A 85 -3.68 -12.32 0.36
CA LYS A 85 -2.22 -12.40 0.52
C LYS A 85 -1.57 -11.02 0.65
N ILE A 86 -2.07 -10.03 -0.08
CA ILE A 86 -1.61 -8.63 -0.01
C ILE A 86 -1.91 -8.05 1.38
N PHE A 87 -3.14 -8.16 1.88
CA PHE A 87 -3.50 -7.61 3.18
C PHE A 87 -2.84 -8.34 4.35
N LEU A 88 -2.69 -9.67 4.29
CA LEU A 88 -1.95 -10.42 5.30
C LEU A 88 -0.48 -10.00 5.37
N GLU A 89 0.15 -9.74 4.22
CA GLU A 89 1.51 -9.20 4.20
C GLU A 89 1.57 -7.77 4.73
N LEU A 90 0.55 -6.94 4.43
CA LEU A 90 0.44 -5.60 4.99
C LEU A 90 0.34 -5.61 6.52
N GLU A 91 -0.40 -6.55 7.10
CA GLU A 91 -0.45 -6.76 8.56
C GLU A 91 0.90 -7.16 9.15
N ILE A 92 1.67 -7.98 8.43
CA ILE A 92 3.00 -8.42 8.87
C ILE A 92 3.96 -7.23 8.91
N VAL A 93 3.94 -6.36 7.90
CA VAL A 93 4.84 -5.20 7.84
C VAL A 93 4.34 -4.01 8.66
N SER A 94 3.05 -3.96 8.99
CA SER A 94 2.44 -2.87 9.77
C SER A 94 1.56 -3.41 10.90
N ASN A 95 2.10 -3.39 12.11
CA ASN A 95 1.34 -3.70 13.34
C ASN A 95 0.09 -2.82 13.48
N LYS A 96 0.08 -1.59 12.94
CA LYS A 96 -1.10 -0.71 12.98
C LYS A 96 -2.25 -1.29 12.17
N VAL A 97 -1.98 -1.78 10.96
CA VAL A 97 -2.99 -2.42 10.11
C VAL A 97 -3.55 -3.67 10.77
N LYS A 98 -2.68 -4.51 11.34
CA LYS A 98 -3.10 -5.70 12.11
C LYS A 98 -4.06 -5.34 13.25
N GLN A 99 -3.75 -4.28 14.00
CA GLN A 99 -4.60 -3.82 15.09
C GLN A 99 -5.94 -3.26 14.60
N ILE A 100 -5.97 -2.58 13.45
CA ILE A 100 -7.21 -2.05 12.86
C ILE A 100 -8.14 -3.20 12.49
N PHE A 101 -7.66 -4.20 11.73
CA PHE A 101 -8.48 -5.35 11.37
C PHE A 101 -8.90 -6.18 12.60
N TYR A 102 -8.02 -6.33 13.59
CA TYR A 102 -8.38 -6.99 14.84
C TYR A 102 -9.52 -6.26 15.58
N LYS A 103 -9.42 -4.93 15.72
CA LYS A 103 -10.50 -4.12 16.32
C LYS A 103 -11.81 -4.26 15.53
N ALA A 104 -11.74 -4.26 14.20
CA ALA A 104 -12.92 -4.48 13.36
C ALA A 104 -13.55 -5.84 13.65
N LEU A 105 -12.76 -6.92 13.70
CA LEU A 105 -13.25 -8.26 14.05
C LEU A 105 -13.89 -8.31 15.45
N CYS A 106 -13.30 -7.61 16.44
CA CYS A 106 -13.91 -7.51 17.76
C CYS A 106 -15.28 -6.83 17.69
N VAL A 107 -15.37 -5.68 17.01
CA VAL A 107 -16.65 -4.95 16.85
C VAL A 107 -17.69 -5.81 16.13
N ASP A 108 -17.30 -6.51 15.07
CA ASP A 108 -18.17 -7.42 14.29
C ASP A 108 -18.73 -8.56 15.17
N ALA A 109 -17.94 -9.10 16.08
CA ALA A 109 -18.40 -10.15 16.99
C ALA A 109 -19.47 -9.69 17.99
N PHE A 110 -19.51 -8.39 18.32
CA PHE A 110 -20.46 -7.81 19.28
C PHE A 110 -21.61 -7.04 18.62
N ASN A 111 -21.46 -6.60 17.37
CA ASN A 111 -22.48 -5.86 16.63
C ASN A 111 -23.16 -6.77 15.59
N LYS A 112 -24.19 -7.50 16.01
CA LYS A 112 -24.87 -8.49 15.14
C LYS A 112 -25.91 -7.88 14.20
N ASP A 113 -26.29 -6.63 14.42
CA ASP A 113 -27.41 -5.98 13.73
C ASP A 113 -26.95 -5.12 12.54
N GLU A 114 -25.65 -4.80 12.43
CA GLU A 114 -25.07 -4.02 11.34
C GLU A 114 -23.86 -4.73 10.71
N GLU A 115 -23.78 -4.74 9.37
CA GLU A 115 -22.65 -5.33 8.66
C GLU A 115 -21.38 -4.49 8.87
N ASN A 116 -20.34 -5.08 9.47
CA ASN A 116 -19.08 -4.39 9.67
C ASN A 116 -18.25 -4.37 8.38
N ILE A 117 -18.23 -3.20 7.74
CA ILE A 117 -17.48 -2.98 6.50
C ILE A 117 -15.95 -2.98 6.66
N ALA A 118 -15.44 -2.96 7.89
CA ALA A 118 -14.01 -2.78 8.17
C ALA A 118 -13.24 -4.09 8.37
N THR A 119 -13.90 -5.25 8.35
CA THR A 119 -13.20 -6.54 8.47
C THR A 119 -12.37 -6.84 7.21
N MET A 120 -11.29 -7.62 7.35
CA MET A 120 -10.45 -7.98 6.20
C MET A 120 -11.24 -8.74 5.13
N GLU A 121 -12.17 -9.62 5.52
CA GLU A 121 -13.02 -10.34 4.57
C GLU A 121 -13.86 -9.39 3.71
N VAL A 122 -14.44 -8.36 4.33
CA VAL A 122 -15.21 -7.35 3.61
C VAL A 122 -14.30 -6.48 2.76
N HIS A 123 -13.14 -6.05 3.26
CA HIS A 123 -12.15 -5.29 2.48
C HIS A 123 -11.65 -6.05 1.24
N ILE A 124 -11.49 -7.37 1.31
CA ILE A 124 -11.15 -8.19 0.13
C ILE A 124 -12.24 -8.07 -0.93
N LYS A 125 -13.51 -8.22 -0.55
CA LYS A 125 -14.66 -8.10 -1.47
C LYS A 125 -14.76 -6.68 -2.05
N LEU A 126 -14.62 -5.66 -1.20
CA LEU A 126 -14.63 -4.25 -1.60
C LEU A 126 -13.49 -3.95 -2.58
N THR A 127 -12.30 -4.52 -2.36
CA THR A 127 -11.16 -4.32 -3.27
C THR A 127 -11.40 -4.95 -4.64
N VAL A 128 -11.94 -6.18 -4.69
CA VAL A 128 -12.32 -6.81 -5.96
C VAL A 128 -13.37 -5.98 -6.69
N LYS A 129 -14.41 -5.53 -5.97
CA LYS A 129 -15.46 -4.67 -6.53
C LYS A 129 -14.89 -3.33 -7.03
N PHE A 130 -13.96 -2.74 -6.29
CA PHE A 130 -13.28 -1.51 -6.70
C PHE A 130 -12.58 -1.67 -8.05
N PHE A 131 -11.84 -2.77 -8.27
CA PHE A 131 -11.21 -3.01 -9.57
C PHE A 131 -12.24 -3.33 -10.67
N ASP A 132 -13.33 -4.05 -10.37
CA ASP A 132 -14.43 -4.25 -11.31
C ASP A 132 -15.01 -2.91 -11.80
N ASP A 133 -15.36 -2.02 -10.86
CA ASP A 133 -15.99 -0.74 -11.15
C ASP A 133 -14.99 0.24 -11.82
N LEU A 134 -13.74 0.28 -11.35
CA LEU A 134 -12.69 1.13 -11.92
C LEU A 134 -12.37 0.75 -13.36
N LEU A 135 -12.22 -0.55 -13.64
CA LEU A 135 -11.88 -1.02 -14.98
C LEU A 135 -13.05 -0.92 -15.97
N ALA A 136 -14.28 -0.90 -15.48
CA ALA A 136 -15.47 -0.61 -16.29
C ALA A 136 -15.58 0.88 -16.69
N THR A 137 -14.94 1.78 -15.95
CA THR A 137 -15.04 3.25 -16.12
C THR A 137 -13.70 3.90 -16.51
N LEU A 138 -12.72 3.11 -16.98
CA LEU A 138 -11.36 3.56 -17.34
C LEU A 138 -11.28 4.66 -18.41
N ASP A 139 -12.36 4.89 -19.15
CA ASP A 139 -12.44 5.97 -20.14
C ASP A 139 -12.87 7.32 -19.55
N ASP A 140 -13.47 7.32 -18.35
CA ASP A 140 -13.73 8.51 -17.56
C ASP A 140 -12.65 8.70 -16.49
N GLU A 141 -11.61 9.45 -16.84
CA GLU A 141 -10.51 9.73 -15.91
C GLU A 141 -10.96 10.48 -14.65
N ALA A 142 -11.87 11.44 -14.79
CA ALA A 142 -12.33 12.24 -13.67
C ALA A 142 -13.08 11.38 -12.65
N GLU A 143 -13.98 10.50 -13.13
CA GLU A 143 -14.69 9.54 -12.28
C GLU A 143 -13.72 8.56 -11.60
N CYS A 144 -12.71 8.08 -12.33
CA CYS A 144 -11.69 7.20 -11.79
C CYS A 144 -10.90 7.88 -10.66
N ILE A 145 -10.39 9.09 -10.87
CA ILE A 145 -9.63 9.86 -9.88
C ILE A 145 -10.47 10.14 -8.65
N ASP A 146 -11.71 10.60 -8.84
CA ASP A 146 -12.64 10.91 -7.77
C ASP A 146 -12.98 9.65 -6.93
N ARG A 147 -13.23 8.52 -7.58
CA ARG A 147 -13.40 7.22 -6.90
C ARG A 147 -12.19 6.83 -6.08
N MET A 148 -10.99 6.99 -6.62
CA MET A 148 -9.74 6.67 -5.89
C MET A 148 -9.55 7.58 -4.68
N LYS A 149 -9.70 8.90 -4.85
CA LYS A 149 -9.58 9.86 -3.75
C LYS A 149 -10.57 9.60 -2.62
N ARG A 150 -11.83 9.28 -2.94
CA ARG A 150 -12.85 8.96 -1.93
C ARG A 150 -12.46 7.80 -1.02
N ILE A 151 -11.78 6.78 -1.54
CA ILE A 151 -11.27 5.67 -0.72
C ILE A 151 -10.22 6.19 0.26
N GLY A 152 -9.28 7.02 -0.21
CA GLY A 152 -8.32 7.70 0.65
C GLY A 152 -8.98 8.52 1.77
N MET A 153 -9.95 9.35 1.40
CA MET A 153 -10.69 10.22 2.31
C MET A 153 -11.44 9.41 3.38
N SER A 154 -12.13 8.33 3.01
CA SER A 154 -12.89 7.51 3.96
C SER A 154 -12.02 6.85 5.02
N HIS A 155 -10.73 6.62 4.73
CA HIS A 155 -9.77 6.07 5.69
C HIS A 155 -9.14 7.14 6.59
N ALA A 156 -9.33 8.44 6.31
CA ALA A 156 -8.73 9.54 7.09
C ALA A 156 -9.17 9.54 8.56
N VAL A 157 -10.37 9.04 8.85
CA VAL A 157 -10.88 8.87 10.22
C VAL A 157 -9.97 8.00 11.09
N LEU A 158 -9.30 7.01 10.48
CA LEU A 158 -8.38 6.10 11.17
C LEU A 158 -7.07 6.77 11.59
N SER A 159 -6.75 7.94 11.01
CA SER A 159 -5.56 8.69 11.39
C SER A 159 -5.59 9.10 12.86
N ARG A 160 -6.77 9.48 13.35
CA ARG A 160 -6.98 9.92 14.73
C ARG A 160 -7.11 8.75 15.71
N SER A 161 -7.95 7.76 15.38
CA SER A 161 -8.33 6.69 16.30
C SER A 161 -7.33 5.53 16.35
N CYS A 162 -6.62 5.29 15.25
CA CYS A 162 -5.78 4.10 15.08
C CYS A 162 -4.34 4.44 14.66
N GLY A 163 -4.00 5.72 14.48
CA GLY A 163 -2.68 6.14 14.03
C GLY A 163 -2.39 5.70 12.60
N PHE A 164 -3.41 5.64 11.75
CA PHE A 164 -3.23 5.39 10.32
C PHE A 164 -2.51 6.58 9.66
N THR A 165 -1.54 6.32 8.80
CA THR A 165 -0.73 7.36 8.15
C THR A 165 -0.53 7.05 6.67
N SER A 166 -0.07 8.05 5.91
CA SER A 166 0.17 7.91 4.46
C SER A 166 1.20 6.82 4.12
N ASP A 167 2.16 6.52 5.02
CA ASP A 167 3.13 5.41 4.86
C ASP A 167 2.45 4.04 4.69
N ILE A 168 1.28 3.82 5.29
CA ILE A 168 0.55 2.56 5.13
C ILE A 168 0.11 2.37 3.66
N TRP A 169 -0.29 3.45 2.98
CA TRP A 169 -0.62 3.40 1.55
C TRP A 169 0.62 3.13 0.69
N GLU A 170 1.78 3.69 1.05
CA GLU A 170 3.06 3.36 0.39
C GLU A 170 3.36 1.87 0.49
N ARG A 171 3.25 1.28 1.70
CA ARG A 171 3.47 -0.16 1.90
C ARG A 171 2.47 -1.02 1.15
N LEU A 172 1.19 -0.64 1.16
CA LEU A 172 0.16 -1.32 0.37
C LEU A 172 0.52 -1.26 -1.13
N GLY A 173 1.00 -0.12 -1.61
CA GLY A 173 1.43 0.08 -2.98
C GLY A 173 2.62 -0.80 -3.36
N GLU A 174 3.66 -0.84 -2.53
CA GLU A 174 4.83 -1.70 -2.74
C GLU A 174 4.44 -3.19 -2.84
N ILE A 175 3.65 -3.66 -1.87
CA ILE A 175 3.17 -5.06 -1.82
C ILE A 175 2.26 -5.37 -3.03
N SER A 176 1.30 -4.49 -3.34
CA SER A 176 0.38 -4.69 -4.46
C SER A 176 1.12 -4.70 -5.78
N MET A 177 2.09 -3.79 -5.95
CA MET A 177 2.97 -3.74 -7.12
C MET A 177 3.72 -5.06 -7.30
N GLU A 178 4.36 -5.56 -6.24
CA GLU A 178 5.08 -6.84 -6.28
C GLU A 178 4.16 -8.00 -6.65
N ARG A 179 3.05 -8.16 -5.91
CA ARG A 179 2.18 -9.35 -6.02
C ARG A 179 1.36 -9.37 -7.30
N ILE A 180 0.77 -8.24 -7.69
CA ILE A 180 -0.04 -8.15 -8.91
C ILE A 180 0.85 -8.21 -10.13
N CYS A 181 1.97 -7.46 -10.14
CA CYS A 181 2.84 -7.48 -11.31
C CYS A 181 3.60 -8.80 -11.45
N ALA A 182 3.88 -9.55 -10.38
CA ALA A 182 4.49 -10.88 -10.50
C ALA A 182 3.48 -11.97 -10.92
N HIS A 183 2.17 -11.67 -10.94
CA HIS A 183 1.16 -12.65 -11.27
C HIS A 183 1.28 -13.10 -12.74
N GLU A 184 1.26 -14.42 -12.99
CA GLU A 184 1.48 -14.99 -14.32
C GLU A 184 0.56 -14.39 -15.40
N ILE A 185 -0.72 -14.18 -15.08
CA ILE A 185 -1.73 -13.56 -15.96
C ILE A 185 -1.31 -12.16 -16.40
N VAL A 186 -0.77 -11.35 -15.49
CA VAL A 186 -0.29 -9.98 -15.77
C VAL A 186 1.01 -10.03 -16.57
N GLN A 187 1.88 -11.00 -16.29
CA GLN A 187 3.15 -11.20 -17.00
C GLN A 187 3.01 -11.81 -18.40
N LYS A 188 1.82 -12.30 -18.78
CA LYS A 188 1.60 -12.89 -20.12
C LYS A 188 1.97 -11.94 -21.26
N THR A 189 1.80 -10.64 -21.08
CA THR A 189 2.21 -9.63 -22.07
C THR A 189 2.95 -8.48 -21.40
N ARG A 190 3.96 -7.95 -22.11
CA ARG A 190 4.68 -6.75 -21.66
C ARG A 190 3.74 -5.56 -21.49
N GLU A 191 2.73 -5.47 -22.36
CA GLU A 191 1.74 -4.39 -22.35
C GLU A 191 0.88 -4.43 -21.08
N ALA A 192 0.34 -5.60 -20.72
CA ALA A 192 -0.43 -5.76 -19.48
C ALA A 192 0.44 -5.42 -18.26
N ALA A 193 1.65 -5.98 -18.18
CA ALA A 193 2.55 -5.70 -17.08
C ALA A 193 2.89 -4.21 -16.95
N ARG A 194 3.05 -3.49 -18.07
CA ARG A 194 3.31 -2.04 -18.04
C ARG A 194 2.05 -1.27 -17.59
N ALA A 195 0.89 -1.60 -18.13
CA ALA A 195 -0.36 -0.93 -17.81
C ALA A 195 -0.74 -1.10 -16.33
N TRP A 196 -0.56 -2.31 -15.75
CA TRP A 196 -0.78 -2.56 -14.33
C TRP A 196 0.12 -1.72 -13.42
N ARG A 197 1.39 -1.53 -13.78
CA ARG A 197 2.29 -0.67 -12.99
C ARG A 197 1.83 0.79 -12.97
N ILE A 198 1.42 1.31 -14.12
CA ILE A 198 0.91 2.69 -14.24
C ILE A 198 -0.38 2.84 -13.43
N LEU A 199 -1.31 1.91 -13.59
CA LEU A 199 -2.60 1.94 -12.88
C LEU A 199 -2.39 1.86 -11.36
N LEU A 200 -1.57 0.93 -10.87
CA LEU A 200 -1.33 0.77 -9.44
C LEU A 200 -0.62 1.97 -8.83
N ALA A 201 0.34 2.58 -9.54
CA ALA A 201 0.96 3.82 -9.09
C ALA A 201 -0.08 4.94 -8.96
N CYS A 202 -0.92 5.13 -9.98
CA CYS A 202 -2.01 6.11 -9.96
C CYS A 202 -2.99 5.87 -8.79
N ILE A 203 -3.43 4.61 -8.58
CA ILE A 203 -4.32 4.26 -7.47
C ILE A 203 -3.74 4.68 -6.12
N ILE A 204 -2.48 4.37 -5.87
CA ILE A 204 -1.84 4.65 -4.59
C ILE A 204 -1.60 6.15 -4.40
N ASP A 205 -1.20 6.85 -5.46
CA ASP A 205 -1.03 8.30 -5.44
C ASP A 205 -2.36 9.02 -5.10
N GLU A 206 -3.46 8.60 -5.72
CA GLU A 206 -4.77 9.19 -5.48
C GLU A 206 -5.38 8.80 -4.12
N PHE A 207 -5.16 7.56 -3.65
CA PHE A 207 -5.53 7.15 -2.28
C PHE A 207 -4.82 8.03 -1.25
N ARG A 208 -3.52 8.26 -1.42
CA ARG A 208 -2.74 9.13 -0.53
C ARG A 208 -3.20 10.57 -0.61
N SER A 209 -3.40 11.08 -1.82
CA SER A 209 -3.88 12.45 -2.06
C SER A 209 -5.21 12.72 -1.35
N GLY A 210 -6.19 11.83 -1.51
CA GLY A 210 -7.47 11.92 -0.81
C GLY A 210 -7.33 11.83 0.71
N PHE A 211 -6.53 10.88 1.19
CA PHE A 211 -6.27 10.69 2.62
C PHE A 211 -5.61 11.92 3.26
N ASP A 212 -4.53 12.43 2.67
CA ASP A 212 -3.77 13.56 3.21
C ASP A 212 -4.57 14.86 3.13
N GLY A 213 -5.41 15.02 2.12
CA GLY A 213 -6.39 16.12 2.02
C GLY A 213 -7.32 16.13 3.23
N GLU A 214 -8.01 15.03 3.46
CA GLU A 214 -9.04 14.91 4.50
C GLU A 214 -8.43 14.89 5.92
N ALA A 215 -7.34 14.16 6.13
CA ALA A 215 -6.66 14.09 7.42
C ALA A 215 -6.11 15.46 7.87
N ARG A 216 -5.72 16.34 6.94
CA ARG A 216 -5.32 17.72 7.23
C ARG A 216 -6.52 18.60 7.56
N TYR A 217 -7.61 18.49 6.81
CA TYR A 217 -8.84 19.24 7.07
C TYR A 217 -9.35 18.98 8.49
N HIS A 218 -9.41 17.71 8.86
CA HIS A 218 -9.72 17.24 10.19
C HIS A 218 -8.80 17.80 11.29
N ARG A 219 -7.51 18.00 11.06
CA ARG A 219 -6.64 18.65 12.06
C ARG A 219 -6.91 20.15 12.20
N LYS A 220 -7.28 20.82 11.10
CA LYS A 220 -7.51 22.27 11.07
C LYS A 220 -8.85 22.68 11.69
N SER A 221 -9.94 21.97 11.40
CA SER A 221 -11.25 22.29 12.01
C SER A 221 -11.19 22.25 13.55
N LEU A 222 -10.44 21.31 14.14
CA LEU A 222 -10.16 21.27 15.59
C LEU A 222 -9.37 22.46 16.12
N SER A 223 -8.56 23.11 15.27
CA SER A 223 -7.79 24.30 15.67
C SER A 223 -8.64 25.57 15.58
N THR A 224 -9.59 25.63 14.63
CA THR A 224 -10.54 26.73 14.50
C THR A 224 -11.63 26.67 15.57
N ASP A 225 -12.12 25.47 15.92
CA ASP A 225 -13.06 25.28 17.05
C ASP A 225 -12.42 25.65 18.40
N GLN A 226 -11.08 25.78 18.47
CA GLN A 226 -10.36 26.28 19.66
C GLN A 226 -10.09 27.80 19.63
N LEU A 227 -10.35 28.48 18.51
CA LEU A 227 -10.14 29.92 18.35
C LEU A 227 -11.46 30.71 18.41
N ASP A 228 -12.61 30.07 18.17
CA ASP A 228 -13.92 30.70 18.37
C ASP A 228 -14.29 30.89 19.86
N ASP A 229 -13.43 30.45 20.80
CA ASP A 229 -13.50 30.75 22.23
C ASP A 229 -12.58 31.92 22.66
N VAL A 230 -11.88 32.58 21.72
CA VAL A 230 -10.91 33.64 22.03
C VAL A 230 -11.09 34.86 21.12
N ASP A 231 -12.28 35.46 21.15
CA ASP A 231 -12.39 36.90 20.86
C ASP A 231 -13.49 37.54 21.71
N GLY A 232 -13.12 37.88 22.95
CA GLY A 232 -14.00 38.62 23.85
C GLY A 232 -13.58 38.55 25.32
N VAL A 233 -12.66 39.44 25.69
CA VAL A 233 -12.28 39.84 27.07
C VAL A 233 -11.18 38.96 27.70
N GLU A 234 -10.14 39.65 28.20
CA GLU A 234 -9.08 39.11 29.06
C GLU A 234 -9.70 38.56 30.35
N ASP A 235 -10.14 37.30 30.34
CA ASP A 235 -10.60 36.61 31.54
C ASP A 235 -9.57 35.60 32.03
N ASP A 236 -9.09 35.87 33.24
CA ASP A 236 -8.28 35.01 34.08
C ASP A 236 -8.80 33.55 34.05
N PRO A 237 -7.98 32.55 33.65
CA PRO A 237 -8.42 31.16 33.53
C PRO A 237 -8.93 30.55 34.85
N ASP A 238 -8.64 31.18 35.98
CA ASP A 238 -9.14 30.79 37.30
C ASP A 238 -10.60 31.22 37.55
N SER A 239 -11.08 32.27 36.87
CA SER A 239 -12.45 32.80 36.99
C SER A 239 -13.49 31.80 36.46
N ASN A 240 -13.23 31.18 35.29
CA ASN A 240 -14.13 30.20 34.69
C ASN A 240 -14.26 28.91 35.53
N ILE A 241 -13.15 28.48 36.16
CA ILE A 241 -13.14 27.34 37.08
C ILE A 241 -13.90 27.67 38.36
N GLN A 242 -13.71 28.85 38.93
CA GLN A 242 -14.43 29.28 40.12
C GLN A 242 -15.94 29.43 39.87
N GLU A 243 -16.34 29.94 38.71
CA GLU A 243 -17.74 30.05 38.30
C GLU A 243 -18.39 28.67 38.13
N LYS A 244 -17.73 27.73 37.44
CA LYS A 244 -18.20 26.33 37.32
C LYS A 244 -18.29 25.63 38.67
N MET A 245 -17.33 25.85 39.57
CA MET A 245 -17.35 25.29 40.93
C MET A 245 -18.48 25.90 41.76
N ARG A 246 -18.83 27.17 41.53
CA ARG A 246 -19.97 27.83 42.17
C ARG A 246 -21.30 27.28 41.65
N GLN A 247 -21.41 27.06 40.35
CA GLN A 247 -22.60 26.49 39.71
C GLN A 247 -22.89 25.07 40.24
N LEU A 248 -21.85 24.22 40.31
CA LEU A 248 -21.96 22.86 40.84
C LEU A 248 -22.38 22.83 42.33
N ARG A 249 -21.94 23.81 43.12
CA ARG A 249 -22.39 23.94 44.53
C ARG A 249 -23.87 24.30 44.63
N MET A 250 -24.36 25.20 43.78
CA MET A 250 -25.77 25.57 43.76
C MET A 250 -26.69 24.45 43.27
N GLU A 251 -26.25 23.66 42.28
CA GLU A 251 -27.00 22.48 41.83
C GLU A 251 -27.05 21.37 42.87
N TYR A 252 -25.96 21.17 43.63
CA TYR A 252 -25.92 20.23 44.74
C TYR A 252 -26.87 20.66 45.87
N ASP A 253 -26.84 21.92 46.30
CA ASP A 253 -27.73 22.43 47.35
C ASP A 253 -29.22 22.41 46.95
N SER A 254 -29.51 22.47 45.64
CA SER A 254 -30.88 22.37 45.10
C SER A 254 -31.41 20.93 45.04
N THR A 255 -30.53 19.93 44.98
CA THR A 255 -30.90 18.51 44.81
C THR A 255 -30.86 17.69 46.10
N VAL A 256 -30.38 18.25 47.21
CA VAL A 256 -30.40 17.59 48.52
C VAL A 256 -31.68 17.99 49.28
N PRO A 257 -32.63 17.07 49.51
CA PRO A 257 -33.79 17.37 50.35
C PRO A 257 -33.30 17.46 51.80
N TYR A 258 -33.41 18.66 52.39
CA TYR A 258 -33.29 18.82 53.84
C TYR A 258 -34.46 18.07 54.51
N GLN A 259 -34.16 17.04 55.31
CA GLN A 259 -35.09 16.49 56.30
C GLN A 259 -35.14 17.38 57.54
#